data_AF-A0A3D6BGI8-F1
#
_entry.id   AF-A0A3D6BGI8-F1
#
_cell.length_a   1.000
_cell.length_b   1.000
_cell.length_c   1.000
_cell.angle_alpha   90.00
_cell.angle_beta   90.00
_cell.angle_gamma   90.00
#
_symmetry.space_group_name_H-M   'P 1'
#
loop_
_entity.id
_entity.type
_entity.pdbx_description
1 polymer ?
#
loop_
_entity_poly.entity_id
_entity_poly.type
_entity_poly.pdbx_seq_one_letter_code
_entity_poly.pdbx_strand_id
1 'polypeptide(L)'
;MNFVATMIPFGIFFIAVACLGIYLTVLVIKALRKYLKSEPVRKEKQEAARNLGEVLKQHRVNCKMTQEFVAESLGVSRQAVSKWESGASDPSTTNLLALAKLFGVSAEELLKEAQ
;
A
#
# COMPACT_ATOMS: atom_id res chain seq x y z
N MET A 1 17.77 61.73 -20.32
CA MET A 1 17.62 60.25 -20.27
C MET A 1 16.34 59.94 -19.50
N ASN A 2 15.38 59.26 -20.11
CA ASN A 2 14.01 59.17 -19.60
C ASN A 2 13.93 58.22 -18.39
N PHE A 3 13.76 58.78 -17.18
CA PHE A 3 13.65 58.06 -15.92
C PHE A 3 12.60 56.93 -15.93
N VAL A 4 11.53 57.11 -16.70
CA VAL A 4 10.48 56.10 -16.89
C VAL A 4 11.00 54.87 -17.63
N ALA A 5 11.87 55.05 -18.64
CA ALA A 5 12.39 53.96 -19.46
C ALA A 5 13.32 53.02 -18.67
N THR A 6 13.99 53.53 -17.63
CA THR A 6 14.84 52.70 -16.76
C THR A 6 14.05 51.92 -15.72
N MET A 7 12.83 52.35 -15.36
CA MET A 7 12.00 51.71 -14.31
C MET A 7 11.17 50.51 -14.82
N ILE A 8 10.79 50.51 -16.10
CA ILE A 8 10.03 49.42 -16.74
C ILE A 8 10.70 48.03 -16.59
N PRO A 9 12.02 47.84 -16.88
CA PRO A 9 12.64 46.52 -16.77
C PRO A 9 12.69 46.01 -15.32
N PHE A 10 12.84 46.89 -14.32
CA PHE A 10 12.79 46.49 -12.92
C PHE A 10 11.39 46.00 -12.54
N GLY A 11 10.33 46.69 -13.00
CA GLY A 11 8.96 46.26 -12.76
C GLY A 11 8.67 44.86 -13.34
N ILE A 12 9.12 44.60 -14.57
CA ILE A 12 8.98 43.28 -15.22
C ILE A 12 9.76 42.22 -14.44
N PHE A 13 10.98 42.53 -13.99
CA PHE A 13 11.78 41.63 -13.18
C PHE A 13 11.09 41.26 -11.86
N PHE A 14 10.54 42.24 -11.14
CA PHE A 14 9.78 41.99 -9.91
C PHE A 14 8.53 41.13 -10.15
N ILE A 15 7.81 41.36 -11.24
CA ILE A 15 6.65 40.54 -11.63
C ILE A 15 7.09 39.10 -11.94
N ALA A 16 8.18 38.91 -12.68
CA ALA A 16 8.69 37.59 -13.02
C ALA A 16 9.12 36.80 -11.76
N VAL A 17 9.82 37.47 -10.83
CA VAL A 17 10.21 36.88 -9.53
C VAL A 17 8.98 36.52 -8.70
N ALA A 18 7.96 37.40 -8.66
CA ALA A 18 6.71 37.12 -7.95
C ALA A 18 5.96 35.91 -8.54
N CYS A 19 5.85 35.84 -9.87
CA CYS A 19 5.25 34.70 -10.57
C CYS A 19 5.98 33.39 -10.27
N LEU A 20 7.32 33.41 -10.25
CA LEU A 20 8.12 32.24 -9.91
C LEU A 20 7.89 31.80 -8.46
N GLY A 21 7.84 32.73 -7.51
CA GLY A 21 7.53 32.44 -6.11
C GLY A 21 6.14 31.82 -5.91
N ILE A 22 5.13 32.38 -6.59
CA ILE A 22 3.76 31.83 -6.59
C ILE A 22 3.76 30.42 -7.17
N TYR A 23 4.49 30.19 -8.27
CA TYR A 23 4.59 28.86 -8.86
C TYR A 23 5.23 27.83 -7.92
N LEU A 24 6.34 28.20 -7.27
CA LEU A 24 7.04 27.32 -6.31
C LEU A 24 6.17 26.99 -5.10
N THR A 25 5.44 27.96 -4.56
CA THR A 25 4.51 27.72 -3.44
C THR A 25 3.38 26.76 -3.82
N VAL A 26 2.82 26.88 -5.03
CA VAL A 26 1.84 25.91 -5.56
C VAL A 26 2.44 24.51 -5.68
N LEU A 27 3.69 24.38 -6.16
CA LEU A 27 4.38 23.09 -6.25
C LEU A 27 4.58 22.43 -4.88
N VAL A 28 5.01 23.21 -3.88
CA VAL A 28 5.19 22.72 -2.51
C VAL A 28 3.85 22.25 -1.94
N ILE A 29 2.77 23.03 -2.07
CA ILE A 29 1.43 22.63 -1.62
C ILE A 29 0.98 21.34 -2.32
N LYS A 30 1.19 21.23 -3.63
CA LYS A 30 0.81 20.04 -4.40
C LYS A 30 1.62 18.80 -3.97
N ALA A 31 2.91 18.96 -3.72
CA ALA A 31 3.78 17.89 -3.23
C ALA A 31 3.38 17.43 -1.82
N LEU A 32 3.14 18.38 -0.91
CA LEU A 32 2.69 18.09 0.46
C LEU A 32 1.31 17.42 0.48
N ARG A 33 0.36 17.90 -0.32
CA ARG A 33 -0.96 17.26 -0.46
C ARG A 33 -0.82 15.81 -0.94
N LYS A 34 0.08 15.54 -1.88
CA LYS A 34 0.34 14.17 -2.34
C LYS A 34 0.91 13.31 -1.22
N TYR A 35 1.92 13.80 -0.50
CA TYR A 35 2.59 13.08 0.58
C TYR A 35 1.66 12.79 1.78
N LEU A 36 0.90 13.79 2.23
CA LEU A 36 -0.06 13.65 3.34
C LEU A 36 -1.26 12.76 2.95
N LYS A 37 -1.70 12.79 1.70
CA LYS A 37 -2.81 11.95 1.22
C LYS A 37 -2.39 10.51 0.91
N SER A 38 -1.09 10.23 0.76
CA SER A 38 -0.60 8.91 0.36
C SER A 38 -0.38 7.91 1.51
N GLU A 39 -0.48 8.31 2.79
CA GLU A 39 0.05 7.51 3.91
C GLU A 39 -0.92 6.64 4.75
N PRO A 40 -2.27 6.78 4.79
CA PRO A 40 -3.10 5.74 5.45
C PRO A 40 -4.10 5.03 4.54
N VAL A 41 -4.31 5.45 3.29
CA VAL A 41 -5.35 4.87 2.42
C VAL A 41 -5.07 3.40 2.08
N ARG A 42 -3.80 2.95 2.09
CA ARG A 42 -3.46 1.54 1.83
C ARG A 42 -3.74 0.64 3.04
N LYS A 43 -3.65 1.14 4.27
CA LYS A 43 -3.82 0.32 5.49
C LYS A 43 -5.30 0.11 5.82
N GLU A 44 -6.12 1.17 5.75
CA GLU A 44 -7.55 1.10 6.07
C GLU A 44 -8.37 0.37 4.99
N LYS A 45 -8.08 0.60 3.71
CA LYS A 45 -8.73 -0.13 2.61
C LYS A 45 -8.36 -1.62 2.61
N GLN A 46 -7.18 -1.94 3.16
CA GLN A 46 -6.76 -3.31 3.37
C GLN A 46 -7.40 -3.95 4.60
N GLU A 47 -7.88 -3.22 5.62
CA GLU A 47 -8.56 -3.85 6.77
C GLU A 47 -10.05 -4.06 6.54
N ALA A 48 -10.71 -3.18 5.79
CA ALA A 48 -12.16 -3.23 5.62
C ALA A 48 -12.67 -4.26 4.59
N ALA A 49 -11.79 -5.00 3.89
CA ALA A 49 -12.17 -5.92 2.83
C ALA A 49 -11.19 -7.10 2.64
N ARG A 50 -10.54 -7.58 3.71
CA ARG A 50 -9.67 -8.75 3.56
C ARG A 50 -10.54 -9.98 3.33
N ASN A 51 -10.40 -10.60 2.17
CA ASN A 51 -10.85 -11.97 2.04
C ASN A 51 -9.84 -12.91 2.73
N LEU A 52 -10.25 -14.15 2.99
CA LEU A 52 -9.40 -15.16 3.63
C LEU A 52 -8.04 -15.32 2.93
N GLY A 53 -8.01 -15.26 1.60
CA GLY A 53 -6.77 -15.36 0.83
C GLY A 53 -5.75 -14.26 1.16
N GLU A 54 -6.22 -13.02 1.30
CA GLU A 54 -5.38 -11.90 1.69
C GLU A 54 -4.85 -12.04 3.13
N VAL A 55 -5.69 -12.51 4.05
CA VAL A 55 -5.29 -12.80 5.44
C VAL A 55 -4.19 -13.88 5.46
N LEU A 56 -4.39 -14.99 4.75
CA LEU A 56 -3.41 -16.07 4.67
C LEU A 56 -2.07 -15.58 4.10
N LYS A 57 -2.12 -14.78 3.04
CA LYS A 57 -0.93 -14.18 2.42
C LYS A 57 -0.21 -13.26 3.40
N GLN A 58 -0.95 -12.44 4.15
CA GLN A 58 -0.38 -11.51 5.12
C GLN A 58 0.36 -12.26 6.23
N HIS A 59 -0.29 -13.27 6.82
CA HIS A 59 0.33 -14.11 7.85
C HIS A 59 1.58 -14.83 7.31
N ARG A 60 1.53 -15.39 6.10
CA ARG A 60 2.72 -15.99 5.45
C ARG A 60 3.88 -15.00 5.33
N VAL A 61 3.61 -13.77 4.87
CA VAL A 61 4.65 -12.73 4.70
C VAL A 61 5.19 -12.27 6.05
N ASN A 62 4.34 -12.15 7.07
CA ASN A 62 4.76 -11.83 8.44
C ASN A 62 5.69 -12.91 9.01
N CYS A 63 5.41 -14.18 8.72
CA CYS A 63 6.28 -15.31 9.04
C CYS A 63 7.53 -15.42 8.14
N LYS A 64 7.71 -14.52 7.15
CA LYS A 64 8.83 -14.51 6.18
C LYS A 64 8.95 -15.79 5.36
N MET A 65 7.83 -16.46 5.09
CA MET A 65 7.79 -17.73 4.35
C MET A 65 7.46 -17.50 2.87
N THR A 66 7.98 -18.34 1.98
CA THR A 66 7.57 -18.38 0.57
C THR A 66 6.32 -19.26 0.41
N GLN A 67 5.58 -19.11 -0.70
CA GLN A 67 4.46 -20.02 -1.01
C GLN A 67 4.95 -21.47 -1.18
N GLU A 68 6.17 -21.67 -1.68
CA GLU A 68 6.80 -22.98 -1.80
C GLU A 68 6.99 -23.61 -0.42
N PHE A 69 7.57 -22.86 0.52
CA PHE A 69 7.82 -23.34 1.87
C PHE A 69 6.54 -23.75 2.59
N VAL A 70 5.47 -22.96 2.47
CA VAL A 70 4.16 -23.30 3.03
C VAL A 70 3.60 -24.56 2.39
N ALA A 71 3.72 -24.69 1.07
CA ALA A 71 3.24 -25.86 0.34
C ALA A 71 3.96 -27.15 0.77
N GLU A 72 5.29 -27.10 0.85
CA GLU A 72 6.13 -28.19 1.36
C GLU A 72 5.76 -28.55 2.80
N SER A 73 5.59 -27.55 3.67
CA SER A 73 5.23 -27.76 5.08
C SER A 73 3.86 -28.43 5.26
N LEU A 74 2.93 -28.17 4.34
CA LEU A 74 1.57 -28.71 4.38
C LEU A 74 1.40 -29.98 3.52
N GLY A 75 2.42 -30.39 2.76
CA GLY A 75 2.31 -31.53 1.83
C GLY A 75 1.35 -31.28 0.67
N VAL A 76 1.24 -30.03 0.21
CA VAL A 76 0.37 -29.63 -0.90
C VAL A 76 1.17 -29.03 -2.05
N SER A 77 0.55 -28.78 -3.19
CA SER A 77 1.22 -28.07 -4.29
C SER A 77 1.34 -26.57 -4.00
N ARG A 78 2.43 -25.94 -4.44
CA ARG A 78 2.59 -24.47 -4.47
C ARG A 78 1.40 -23.77 -5.15
N GLN A 79 0.86 -24.39 -6.20
CA GLN A 79 -0.32 -23.89 -6.92
C GLN A 79 -1.56 -23.84 -6.03
N ALA A 80 -1.74 -24.78 -5.09
CA ALA A 80 -2.84 -24.75 -4.13
C ALA A 80 -2.72 -23.53 -3.21
N VAL A 81 -1.53 -23.30 -2.62
CA VAL A 81 -1.26 -22.12 -1.78
C VAL A 81 -1.50 -20.82 -2.55
N SER A 82 -1.05 -20.74 -3.81
CA SER A 82 -1.29 -19.59 -4.68
C SER A 82 -2.79 -19.33 -4.92
N LYS A 83 -3.57 -20.40 -5.14
CA LYS A 83 -5.03 -20.28 -5.33
C LYS A 83 -5.74 -19.83 -4.05
N TRP A 84 -5.32 -20.32 -2.89
CA TRP A 84 -5.85 -19.87 -1.60
C TRP A 84 -5.56 -18.38 -1.38
N GLU A 85 -4.30 -17.95 -1.57
CA GLU A 85 -3.89 -16.55 -1.35
C GLU A 85 -4.49 -15.55 -2.35
N SER A 86 -5.00 -16.02 -3.48
CA SER A 86 -5.67 -15.20 -4.49
C SER A 86 -7.21 -15.27 -4.41
N GLY A 87 -7.76 -16.08 -3.48
CA GLY A 87 -9.20 -16.30 -3.37
C GLY A 87 -9.80 -17.12 -4.52
N ALA A 88 -8.97 -17.76 -5.34
CA ALA A 88 -9.43 -18.60 -6.45
C ALA A 88 -10.01 -19.95 -5.99
N SER A 89 -9.68 -20.37 -4.78
CA SER A 89 -10.28 -21.52 -4.08
C SER A 89 -10.01 -21.37 -2.59
N ASP A 90 -10.82 -22.00 -1.75
CA ASP A 90 -10.59 -22.03 -0.31
C ASP A 90 -9.74 -23.25 0.10
N PRO A 91 -8.92 -23.13 1.17
CA PRO A 91 -8.32 -24.29 1.80
C PRO A 91 -9.41 -25.17 2.44
N SER A 92 -9.20 -26.49 2.44
CA SER A 92 -10.04 -27.39 3.25
C SER A 92 -9.88 -27.06 4.74
N THR A 93 -10.85 -27.49 5.57
CA THR A 93 -10.77 -27.31 7.03
C THR A 93 -9.45 -27.84 7.61
N THR A 94 -9.00 -29.01 7.14
CA THR A 94 -7.70 -29.59 7.54
C THR A 94 -6.53 -28.68 7.19
N ASN A 95 -6.52 -28.13 5.96
CA ASN A 95 -5.45 -27.25 5.52
C ASN A 95 -5.49 -25.89 6.23
N LEU A 96 -6.68 -25.37 6.53
CA LEU A 96 -6.82 -24.14 7.30
C LEU A 96 -6.27 -24.30 8.73
N LEU A 97 -6.55 -25.42 9.39
CA LEU A 97 -5.98 -25.75 10.70
C LEU A 97 -4.45 -25.90 10.64
N ALA A 98 -3.92 -26.51 9.57
CA ALA A 98 -2.48 -26.63 9.35
C ALA A 98 -1.81 -25.28 9.09
N LEU A 99 -2.43 -24.39 8.30
CA LEU A 99 -1.99 -23.01 8.08
C LEU A 99 -1.94 -22.23 9.39
N ALA A 100 -3.02 -22.29 10.19
CA ALA A 100 -3.09 -21.62 11.48
C ALA A 100 -1.94 -22.07 12.41
N LYS A 101 -1.71 -23.38 12.50
CA LYS A 101 -0.59 -23.94 13.25
C LYS A 101 0.77 -23.50 12.73
N LEU A 102 0.95 -23.45 11.41
CA LEU A 102 2.21 -23.02 10.78
C LEU A 102 2.50 -21.53 11.04
N PHE A 103 1.46 -20.69 11.03
CA PHE A 103 1.57 -19.26 11.28
C PHE A 103 1.61 -18.89 12.77
N GLY A 104 1.29 -19.85 13.66
CA GLY A 104 1.28 -19.63 15.10
C GLY A 104 0.05 -18.88 15.61
N VAL A 105 -1.06 -18.94 14.87
CA VAL A 105 -2.35 -18.30 15.21
C VAL A 105 -3.47 -19.34 15.26
N SER A 106 -4.66 -18.93 15.71
CA SER A 106 -5.83 -19.81 15.65
C SER A 106 -6.54 -19.71 14.30
N ALA A 107 -7.24 -20.79 13.88
CA ALA A 107 -8.05 -20.74 12.67
C ALA A 107 -9.24 -19.76 12.81
N GLU A 108 -9.74 -19.57 14.03
CA GLU A 108 -10.76 -18.56 14.34
C GLU A 108 -10.25 -17.14 14.08
N GLU A 109 -9.02 -16.84 14.47
CA GLU A 109 -8.38 -15.54 14.21
C GLU A 109 -8.25 -15.26 12.71
N LEU A 110 -7.78 -16.25 11.94
CA LEU A 110 -7.70 -16.14 10.47
C LEU A 110 -9.08 -15.87 9.83
N LEU A 111 -10.14 -16.49 10.34
CA LEU A 111 -11.50 -16.30 9.85
C LEU A 111 -12.09 -14.95 10.27
N LYS A 112 -11.83 -14.51 11.51
CA LYS A 112 -12.30 -13.24 12.05
C LYS A 112 -11.68 -12.05 11.34
N GLU A 113 -10.42 -12.15 10.94
CA GLU A 113 -9.75 -11.13 10.11
C GLU A 113 -10.25 -11.11 8.66
N ALA A 114 -10.90 -12.18 8.21
CA ALA A 114 -11.42 -12.33 6.85
C ALA A 114 -12.89 -11.91 6.68
N GLN A 115 -13.53 -11.45 7.76
CA GLN A 115 -14.94 -11.04 7.85
C GLN A 115 -15.06 -9.52 7.93
#